data_AF-A0AB33FZQ6-F1
#
_entry.id   AF-A0AB33FZQ6-F1
#
_cell.length_a   1.000
_cell.length_b   1.000
_cell.length_c   1.000
_cell.angle_alpha   90.00
_cell.angle_beta   90.00
_cell.angle_gamma   90.00
#
_symmetry.space_group_name_H-M   'P 1'
#
loop_
_entity.id
_entity.type
_entity.pdbx_description
1 polymer ?
#
loop_
_entity_poly.entity_id
_entity_poly.type
_entity_poly.pdbx_seq_one_letter_code
_entity_poly.pdbx_strand_id
1 'polypeptide(L)'
;MDTASILDIKISLRYDGLDAENHEIDLACLGESLKGFSKILATAGNFAVTQRYSKNVAGQDVKVYAKEARANCFTLDAVLNFVGQSQLFSGAVGSILGALIPYIFSRNSQKKEEMKLLKDSLDKAIEALGNKDRATIDGLLAVIDKMAGELRPSVRQAVSPIGNTCREISVTTNCGYDPARIDEEDKAVIDRLNDDEVIGLREYKVFITEFDAQRTTAKVILLDDDSGRRVPAEINDPSVRRAGNPYITALNAYLESQGADSACITVTAKASVKKGNISKLYIADAS
;
A
#
# COMPACT_ATOMS: atom_id res chain seq x y z
N MET A 1 -16.04 -25.04 25.80
CA MET A 1 -15.08 -24.09 25.21
C MET A 1 -15.58 -23.80 23.82
N ASP A 2 -16.32 -22.70 23.68
CA ASP A 2 -16.89 -22.29 22.39
C ASP A 2 -15.75 -21.93 21.45
N THR A 3 -15.53 -22.76 20.43
CA THR A 3 -14.72 -22.39 19.27
C THR A 3 -15.42 -21.23 18.60
N ALA A 4 -14.94 -20.01 18.88
CA ALA A 4 -15.35 -18.81 18.16
C ALA A 4 -15.27 -19.11 16.66
N SER A 5 -16.42 -19.11 15.98
CA SER A 5 -16.47 -19.26 14.54
C SER A 5 -15.84 -18.03 13.91
N ILE A 6 -14.58 -18.16 13.50
CA ILE A 6 -13.88 -17.13 12.73
C ILE A 6 -14.55 -17.09 11.34
N LEU A 7 -15.19 -15.98 11.01
CA LEU A 7 -15.75 -15.71 9.69
C LEU A 7 -14.61 -15.27 8.75
N ASP A 8 -13.83 -16.25 8.27
CA ASP A 8 -12.74 -16.05 7.32
C ASP A 8 -13.27 -15.57 5.95
N ILE A 9 -12.88 -14.38 5.49
CA ILE A 9 -12.96 -14.02 4.06
C ILE A 9 -11.79 -14.72 3.35
N LYS A 10 -12.13 -15.57 2.38
CA LYS A 10 -11.16 -16.35 1.61
C LYS A 10 -10.88 -15.68 0.29
N ILE A 11 -9.60 -15.45 0.03
CA ILE A 11 -9.11 -14.87 -1.21
C ILE A 11 -8.21 -15.90 -1.86
N SER A 12 -8.59 -16.39 -3.02
CA SER A 12 -7.82 -17.38 -3.78
C SER A 12 -6.95 -16.65 -4.80
N LEU A 13 -5.64 -16.89 -4.72
CA LEU A 13 -4.64 -16.42 -5.68
C LEU A 13 -4.28 -17.60 -6.57
N ARG A 14 -4.75 -17.59 -7.81
CA ARG A 14 -4.51 -18.65 -8.78
C ARG A 14 -3.54 -18.17 -9.86
N TYR A 15 -2.52 -18.98 -10.12
CA TYR A 15 -1.52 -18.75 -11.18
C TYR A 15 -1.76 -19.76 -12.30
N ASP A 16 -1.89 -19.29 -13.54
CA ASP A 16 -2.24 -20.12 -14.70
C ASP A 16 -1.26 -19.90 -15.87
N GLY A 17 -0.94 -20.97 -16.62
CA GLY A 17 -0.04 -20.95 -17.78
C GLY A 17 1.44 -21.17 -17.44
N LEU A 18 2.27 -21.49 -18.45
CA LEU A 18 3.72 -21.75 -18.30
C LEU A 18 4.01 -22.85 -17.24
N ASP A 19 5.00 -22.66 -16.38
CA ASP A 19 5.39 -23.63 -15.34
C ASP A 19 4.22 -23.96 -14.38
N ALA A 20 3.31 -22.99 -14.18
CA ALA A 20 2.15 -23.16 -13.32
C ALA A 20 1.19 -24.26 -13.82
N GLU A 21 1.20 -24.60 -15.11
CA GLU A 21 0.45 -25.74 -15.67
C GLU A 21 0.97 -27.09 -15.13
N ASN A 22 2.25 -27.15 -14.77
CA ASN A 22 2.87 -28.31 -14.15
C ASN A 22 2.86 -28.26 -12.61
N HIS A 23 2.10 -27.33 -12.02
CA HIS A 23 2.08 -27.05 -10.58
C HIS A 23 3.43 -26.56 -10.02
N GLU A 24 4.25 -25.97 -10.88
CA GLU A 24 5.54 -25.39 -10.51
C GLU A 24 5.45 -23.86 -10.57
N ILE A 25 6.19 -23.19 -9.70
CA ILE A 25 6.30 -21.73 -9.75
C ILE A 25 7.69 -21.33 -9.25
N ASP A 26 8.35 -20.41 -9.95
CA ASP A 26 9.64 -19.89 -9.50
C ASP A 26 9.53 -19.26 -8.11
N LEU A 27 10.41 -19.69 -7.19
CA LEU A 27 10.35 -19.30 -5.78
C LEU A 27 10.64 -17.81 -5.57
N ALA A 28 11.50 -17.20 -6.39
CA ALA A 28 11.82 -15.79 -6.27
C ALA A 28 10.63 -14.92 -6.72
N CYS A 29 10.03 -15.27 -7.87
CA CYS A 29 8.81 -14.67 -8.37
C CYS A 29 7.64 -14.84 -7.40
N LEU A 30 7.46 -16.03 -6.85
CA LEU A 30 6.42 -16.30 -5.85
C LEU A 30 6.64 -15.41 -4.60
N GLY A 31 7.86 -15.33 -4.09
CA GLY A 31 8.18 -14.50 -2.93
C GLY A 31 7.87 -13.02 -3.14
N GLU A 32 8.17 -12.48 -4.33
CA GLU A 32 7.83 -11.10 -4.69
C GLU A 32 6.32 -10.91 -4.84
N SER A 33 5.65 -11.84 -5.51
CA SER A 33 4.19 -11.85 -5.67
C SER A 33 3.45 -11.82 -4.34
N LEU A 34 3.82 -12.71 -3.41
CA LEU A 34 3.20 -12.79 -2.10
C LEU A 34 3.41 -11.52 -1.27
N LYS A 35 4.57 -10.87 -1.41
CA LYS A 35 4.82 -9.58 -0.76
C LYS A 35 3.91 -8.48 -1.29
N GLY A 36 3.67 -8.46 -2.60
CA GLY A 36 2.71 -7.57 -3.24
C GLY A 36 1.28 -7.80 -2.76
N PHE A 37 0.82 -9.05 -2.84
CA PHE A 37 -0.52 -9.45 -2.39
C PHE A 37 -0.75 -9.17 -0.91
N SER A 38 0.20 -9.51 -0.03
CA SER A 38 0.09 -9.25 1.40
C SER A 38 -0.23 -7.79 1.70
N LYS A 39 0.45 -6.84 1.04
CA LYS A 39 0.19 -5.41 1.22
C LYS A 39 -1.16 -4.97 0.68
N ILE A 40 -1.54 -5.44 -0.52
CA ILE A 40 -2.83 -5.12 -1.15
C ILE A 40 -3.96 -5.59 -0.25
N LEU A 41 -3.90 -6.85 0.18
CA LEU A 41 -4.93 -7.51 0.97
C LEU A 41 -5.06 -6.92 2.37
N ALA A 42 -3.95 -6.62 3.05
CA ALA A 42 -3.97 -6.01 4.37
C ALA A 42 -4.56 -4.58 4.32
N THR A 43 -4.17 -3.80 3.30
CA THR A 43 -4.65 -2.43 3.10
C THR A 43 -6.15 -2.40 2.73
N ALA A 44 -6.56 -3.23 1.78
CA ALA A 44 -7.96 -3.36 1.38
C ALA A 44 -8.84 -3.88 2.52
N GLY A 45 -8.35 -4.89 3.27
CA GLY A 45 -9.02 -5.43 4.45
C GLY A 45 -9.21 -4.39 5.55
N ASN A 46 -8.16 -3.64 5.87
CA ASN A 46 -8.21 -2.59 6.88
C ASN A 46 -9.22 -1.51 6.49
N PHE A 47 -9.20 -1.07 5.24
CA PHE A 47 -10.17 -0.09 4.74
C PHE A 47 -11.61 -0.63 4.80
N ALA A 48 -11.85 -1.87 4.37
CA ALA A 48 -13.18 -2.46 4.36
C ALA A 48 -13.82 -2.52 5.77
N VAL A 49 -13.02 -2.68 6.81
CA VAL A 49 -13.50 -2.74 8.20
C VAL A 49 -13.56 -1.38 8.87
N THR A 50 -12.53 -0.55 8.69
CA THR A 50 -12.38 0.69 9.46
C THR A 50 -12.90 1.92 8.72
N GLN A 51 -13.11 1.82 7.41
CA GLN A 51 -13.33 2.94 6.48
C GLN A 51 -12.20 3.99 6.50
N ARG A 52 -11.05 3.63 7.08
CA ARG A 52 -9.87 4.51 7.21
C ARG A 52 -8.72 3.94 6.40
N TYR A 53 -8.05 4.83 5.69
CA TYR A 53 -6.83 4.50 4.97
C TYR A 53 -5.61 4.90 5.79
N SER A 54 -4.71 3.95 6.03
CA SER A 54 -3.40 4.17 6.64
C SER A 54 -2.30 3.58 5.77
N LYS A 55 -1.22 4.34 5.59
CA LYS A 55 -0.02 3.89 4.87
C LYS A 55 0.84 2.93 5.69
N ASN A 56 0.69 2.94 7.02
CA ASN A 56 1.49 2.12 7.91
C ASN A 56 0.86 0.72 8.05
N VAL A 57 1.55 -0.29 7.50
CA VAL A 57 1.11 -1.71 7.58
C VAL A 57 1.18 -2.24 9.02
N ALA A 58 2.07 -1.72 9.88
CA ALA A 58 2.22 -2.17 11.25
C ALA A 58 1.04 -1.79 12.17
N GLY A 59 0.25 -0.78 11.78
CA GLY A 59 -0.94 -0.32 12.50
C GLY A 59 -2.27 -0.82 11.91
N GLN A 60 -2.25 -1.82 11.03
CA GLN A 60 -3.47 -2.36 10.42
C GLN A 60 -4.10 -3.44 11.30
N ASP A 61 -5.42 -3.39 11.47
CA ASP A 61 -6.20 -4.31 12.31
C ASP A 61 -6.44 -5.68 11.64
N VAL A 62 -5.82 -5.91 10.47
CA VAL A 62 -6.03 -7.07 9.60
C VAL A 62 -4.72 -7.82 9.39
N LYS A 63 -4.71 -9.10 9.72
CA LYS A 63 -3.59 -10.02 9.42
C LYS A 63 -3.93 -10.89 8.23
N VAL A 64 -3.01 -10.98 7.28
CA VAL A 64 -3.13 -11.83 6.08
C VAL A 64 -2.30 -13.10 6.30
N TYR A 65 -2.94 -14.26 6.20
CA TYR A 65 -2.27 -15.56 6.32
C TYR A 65 -2.41 -16.35 5.02
N ALA A 66 -1.34 -17.02 4.60
CA ALA A 66 -1.42 -18.04 3.55
C ALA A 66 -1.85 -19.39 4.17
N LYS A 67 -2.75 -20.11 3.50
CA LYS A 67 -3.15 -21.49 3.82
C LYS A 67 -2.54 -22.49 2.83
N GLU A 68 -2.65 -23.77 3.15
CA GLU A 68 -2.14 -24.88 2.33
C GLU A 68 -2.58 -24.76 0.87
N ALA A 69 -1.64 -24.96 -0.05
CA ALA A 69 -1.93 -24.97 -1.48
C ALA A 69 -2.79 -26.18 -1.85
N ARG A 70 -3.81 -25.97 -2.72
CA ARG A 70 -4.73 -27.03 -3.17
C ARG A 70 -4.38 -27.50 -4.58
N ALA A 71 -4.70 -28.77 -4.89
CA ALA A 71 -4.51 -29.36 -6.21
C ALA A 71 -5.41 -28.70 -7.29
N ASN A 72 -4.96 -28.74 -8.56
CA ASN A 72 -5.57 -28.20 -9.80
C ASN A 72 -5.22 -26.77 -10.27
N CYS A 73 -4.15 -26.18 -9.75
CA CYS A 73 -3.29 -25.10 -10.27
C CYS A 73 -2.49 -24.61 -9.04
N PHE A 74 -1.31 -24.00 -9.20
CA PHE A 74 -0.66 -23.40 -8.03
C PHE A 74 -1.60 -22.32 -7.46
N THR A 75 -2.28 -22.63 -6.36
CA THR A 75 -3.35 -21.82 -5.77
C THR A 75 -3.05 -21.65 -4.31
N LEU A 76 -2.88 -20.39 -3.89
CA LEU A 76 -2.68 -20.05 -2.49
C LEU A 76 -3.90 -19.31 -1.96
N ASP A 77 -4.52 -19.88 -0.94
CA ASP A 77 -5.62 -19.23 -0.22
C ASP A 77 -5.02 -18.24 0.80
N ALA A 78 -5.33 -16.96 0.66
CA ALA A 78 -5.09 -15.94 1.67
C ALA A 78 -6.34 -15.76 2.54
N VAL A 79 -6.14 -15.67 3.86
CA VAL A 79 -7.21 -15.41 4.82
C VAL A 79 -6.93 -14.13 5.58
N LEU A 80 -7.95 -13.26 5.62
CA LEU A 80 -7.95 -12.05 6.43
C LEU A 80 -8.51 -12.38 7.82
N ASN A 81 -7.67 -12.25 8.84
CA ASN A 81 -8.06 -12.36 10.24
C ASN A 81 -8.16 -10.96 10.85
N PHE A 82 -9.32 -10.67 11.44
CA PHE A 82 -9.67 -9.37 11.97
C PHE A 82 -9.62 -9.41 13.50
N VAL A 83 -8.82 -8.55 14.12
CA VAL A 83 -8.62 -8.54 15.57
C VAL A 83 -9.75 -7.72 16.23
N GLY A 84 -10.95 -8.31 16.35
CA GLY A 84 -12.06 -7.71 17.10
C GLY A 84 -13.39 -8.44 16.92
N GLN A 85 -14.12 -8.69 18.03
CA GLN A 85 -15.50 -9.18 18.03
C GLN A 85 -16.49 -8.05 17.67
N SER A 86 -16.37 -7.43 16.50
CA SER A 86 -17.39 -6.49 16.05
C SER A 86 -18.49 -7.26 15.31
N GLN A 87 -19.73 -7.18 15.81
CA GLN A 87 -20.96 -7.61 15.11
C GLN A 87 -21.21 -6.84 13.78
N LEU A 88 -20.18 -6.16 13.25
CA LEU A 88 -20.20 -5.36 12.03
C LEU A 88 -19.95 -6.19 10.76
N PHE A 89 -19.80 -7.52 10.87
CA PHE A 89 -19.81 -8.44 9.73
C PHE A 89 -21.22 -8.61 9.14
N SER A 90 -21.81 -7.50 8.69
CA SER A 90 -22.82 -7.55 7.65
C SER A 90 -22.11 -7.93 6.34
N GLY A 91 -22.77 -8.62 5.42
CA GLY A 91 -22.18 -9.04 4.13
C GLY A 91 -21.50 -7.92 3.32
N ALA A 92 -21.73 -6.66 3.69
CA ALA A 92 -21.12 -5.47 3.10
C ALA A 92 -19.58 -5.43 3.17
N VAL A 93 -18.92 -5.97 4.21
CA VAL A 93 -17.44 -6.03 4.26
C VAL A 93 -16.90 -6.93 3.14
N GLY A 94 -17.53 -8.09 2.94
CA GLY A 94 -17.21 -8.98 1.82
C GLY A 94 -17.49 -8.34 0.47
N SER A 95 -18.58 -7.59 0.35
CA SER A 95 -18.91 -6.84 -0.87
C SER A 95 -17.90 -5.75 -1.22
N ILE A 96 -17.46 -4.99 -0.22
CA ILE A 96 -16.42 -3.97 -0.43
C ILE A 96 -15.12 -4.63 -0.86
N LEU A 97 -14.68 -5.68 -0.17
CA LEU A 97 -13.45 -6.40 -0.54
C LEU A 97 -13.52 -7.01 -1.94
N GLY A 98 -14.65 -7.63 -2.27
CA GLY A 98 -14.91 -8.24 -3.56
C GLY A 98 -14.85 -7.25 -4.72
N ALA A 99 -15.28 -6.00 -4.53
CA ALA A 99 -15.19 -4.95 -5.55
C ALA A 99 -13.86 -4.17 -5.51
N LEU A 100 -13.29 -3.96 -4.32
CA LEU A 100 -12.10 -3.14 -4.12
C LEU A 100 -10.84 -3.80 -4.67
N ILE A 101 -10.68 -5.11 -4.48
CA ILE A 101 -9.50 -5.82 -4.97
C ILE A 101 -9.41 -5.76 -6.49
N PRO A 102 -10.46 -6.14 -7.26
CA PRO A 102 -10.48 -5.91 -8.71
C PRO A 102 -10.27 -4.46 -9.08
N TYR A 103 -10.87 -3.50 -8.34
CA TYR A 103 -10.72 -2.07 -8.65
C TYR A 103 -9.25 -1.61 -8.59
N ILE A 104 -8.49 -2.08 -7.60
CA ILE A 104 -7.06 -1.78 -7.48
C ILE A 104 -6.31 -2.29 -8.71
N PHE A 105 -6.58 -3.51 -9.18
CA PHE A 105 -5.94 -4.03 -10.39
C PHE A 105 -6.38 -3.26 -11.64
N SER A 106 -7.68 -3.14 -11.90
CA SER A 106 -8.24 -2.43 -13.07
C SER A 106 -7.78 -0.96 -13.13
N ARG A 107 -7.59 -0.30 -11.98
CA ARG A 107 -7.02 1.07 -11.92
C ARG A 107 -5.60 1.14 -12.42
N ASN A 108 -4.78 0.15 -12.05
CA ASN A 108 -3.35 0.09 -12.35
C ASN A 108 -3.05 -0.46 -13.75
N SER A 109 -3.93 -1.29 -14.32
CA SER A 109 -3.92 -1.70 -15.73
C SER A 109 -4.78 -0.79 -16.64
N GLN A 110 -5.32 0.33 -16.11
CA GLN A 110 -6.07 1.34 -16.87
C GLN A 110 -7.36 0.85 -17.57
N LYS A 111 -8.03 -0.18 -17.03
CA LYS A 111 -9.29 -0.71 -17.55
C LYS A 111 -10.48 0.17 -17.15
N LYS A 112 -10.68 1.27 -17.89
CA LYS A 112 -11.66 2.33 -17.56
C LYS A 112 -13.11 1.84 -17.44
N GLU A 113 -13.55 0.88 -18.27
CA GLU A 113 -14.92 0.38 -18.23
C GLU A 113 -15.17 -0.51 -17.02
N GLU A 114 -14.24 -1.42 -16.70
CA GLU A 114 -14.30 -2.22 -15.46
C GLU A 114 -14.29 -1.34 -14.21
N MET A 115 -13.46 -0.29 -14.20
CA MET A 115 -13.42 0.66 -13.09
C MET A 115 -14.76 1.33 -12.82
N LYS A 116 -15.55 1.67 -13.86
CA LYS A 116 -16.87 2.28 -13.67
C LYS A 116 -17.82 1.30 -12.99
N LEU A 117 -17.88 0.07 -13.49
CA LEU A 117 -18.72 -1.00 -12.92
C LEU A 117 -18.35 -1.32 -11.47
N LEU A 118 -17.06 -1.35 -11.17
CA LEU A 118 -16.55 -1.61 -9.83
C LEU A 118 -16.79 -0.42 -8.89
N LYS A 119 -16.70 0.82 -9.40
CA LYS A 119 -17.05 2.02 -8.62
C LYS A 119 -18.53 2.03 -8.25
N ASP A 120 -19.42 1.68 -9.16
CA ASP A 120 -20.86 1.57 -8.88
C ASP A 120 -21.15 0.45 -7.86
N SER A 121 -20.38 -0.64 -7.91
CA SER A 121 -20.47 -1.74 -6.94
C SER A 121 -19.97 -1.33 -5.55
N LEU A 122 -18.89 -0.55 -5.48
CA LEU A 122 -18.36 0.03 -4.24
C LEU A 122 -19.34 1.04 -3.63
N ASP A 123 -19.94 1.90 -4.45
CA ASP A 123 -20.96 2.88 -4.04
C ASP A 123 -22.11 2.18 -3.30
N LYS A 124 -22.72 1.16 -3.91
CA LYS A 124 -23.78 0.35 -3.31
C LYS A 124 -23.35 -0.39 -2.04
N ALA A 125 -22.10 -0.88 -2.00
CA ALA A 125 -21.59 -1.60 -0.84
C ALA A 125 -21.33 -0.65 0.35
N ILE A 126 -20.88 0.58 0.08
CA ILE A 126 -20.71 1.63 1.09
C ILE A 126 -22.08 2.12 1.59
N GLU A 127 -23.07 2.26 0.71
CA GLU A 127 -24.46 2.57 1.11
C GLU A 127 -25.03 1.49 2.05
N ALA A 128 -24.77 0.22 1.76
CA ALA A 128 -25.20 -0.92 2.57
C ALA A 128 -24.52 -0.99 3.96
N LEU A 129 -23.37 -0.31 4.15
CA LEU A 129 -22.75 -0.15 5.47
C LEU A 129 -23.45 0.89 6.36
N GLY A 130 -24.51 1.55 5.87
CA GLY A 130 -25.27 2.54 6.62
C GLY A 130 -24.84 3.99 6.37
N ASN A 131 -23.87 4.21 5.49
CA ASN A 131 -23.51 5.54 5.00
C ASN A 131 -24.55 5.98 3.97
N LYS A 132 -25.49 6.85 4.35
CA LYS A 132 -26.56 7.36 3.46
C LYS A 132 -26.31 8.75 2.90
N ASP A 133 -25.28 9.42 3.41
CA ASP A 133 -24.90 10.75 2.94
C ASP A 133 -23.99 10.65 1.72
N ARG A 134 -24.43 11.31 0.63
CA ARG A 134 -23.71 11.27 -0.65
C ARG A 134 -22.33 11.90 -0.54
N ALA A 135 -22.17 12.97 0.25
CA ALA A 135 -20.86 13.61 0.43
C ALA A 135 -19.86 12.67 1.14
N THR A 136 -20.33 11.90 2.11
CA THR A 136 -19.52 10.88 2.80
C THR A 136 -19.13 9.73 1.86
N ILE A 137 -20.06 9.23 1.04
CA ILE A 137 -19.78 8.17 0.05
C ILE A 137 -18.74 8.65 -0.98
N ASP A 138 -18.93 9.85 -1.55
CA ASP A 138 -18.01 10.41 -2.54
C ASP A 138 -16.60 10.63 -1.94
N GLY A 139 -16.53 11.04 -0.67
CA GLY A 139 -15.28 11.13 0.09
C GLY A 139 -14.56 9.77 0.24
N LEU A 140 -15.30 8.71 0.60
CA LEU A 140 -14.77 7.36 0.70
C LEU A 140 -14.29 6.82 -0.65
N LEU A 141 -15.04 7.07 -1.73
CA LEU A 141 -14.64 6.71 -3.09
C LEU A 141 -13.36 7.45 -3.53
N ALA A 142 -13.18 8.71 -3.15
CA ALA A 142 -11.95 9.45 -3.40
C ALA A 142 -10.75 8.87 -2.63
N VAL A 143 -10.96 8.42 -1.39
CA VAL A 143 -9.93 7.71 -0.61
C VAL A 143 -9.57 6.38 -1.27
N ILE A 144 -10.55 5.64 -1.80
CA ILE A 144 -10.32 4.40 -2.54
C ILE A 144 -9.46 4.63 -3.79
N ASP A 145 -9.77 5.65 -4.61
CA ASP A 145 -8.99 5.95 -5.82
C ASP A 145 -7.55 6.32 -5.47
N LYS A 146 -7.35 7.15 -4.43
CA LYS A 146 -6.02 7.48 -3.92
C LYS A 146 -5.26 6.24 -3.45
N MET A 147 -5.91 5.39 -2.66
CA MET A 147 -5.32 4.15 -2.14
C MET A 147 -4.92 3.20 -3.28
N ALA A 148 -5.76 3.04 -4.31
CA ALA A 148 -5.46 2.22 -5.47
C ALA A 148 -4.25 2.73 -6.25
N GLY A 149 -4.08 4.06 -6.36
CA GLY A 149 -2.89 4.69 -6.93
C GLY A 149 -1.63 4.44 -6.10
N GLU A 150 -1.72 4.58 -4.77
CA GLU A 150 -0.57 4.42 -3.87
C GLU A 150 -0.13 2.93 -3.72
N LEU A 151 -1.04 1.98 -3.95
CA LEU A 151 -0.74 0.53 -3.94
C LEU A 151 -0.03 0.02 -5.20
N ARG A 152 0.20 0.88 -6.20
CA ARG A 152 0.81 0.52 -7.47
C ARG A 152 2.13 -0.27 -7.39
N PRO A 153 3.09 0.08 -6.50
CA PRO A 153 4.31 -0.72 -6.38
C PRO A 153 4.06 -2.12 -5.79
N SER A 154 3.00 -2.27 -4.99
CA SER A 154 2.56 -3.59 -4.49
C SER A 154 1.86 -4.38 -5.60
N VAL A 155 1.11 -3.72 -6.50
CA VAL A 155 0.52 -4.35 -7.69
C VAL A 155 1.62 -4.89 -8.61
N ARG A 156 2.67 -4.10 -8.87
CA ARG A 156 3.84 -4.56 -9.65
C ARG A 156 4.49 -5.81 -9.06
N GLN A 157 4.67 -5.82 -7.74
CA GLN A 157 5.20 -6.98 -7.02
C GLN A 157 4.27 -8.20 -7.19
N ALA A 158 2.96 -8.00 -7.00
CA ALA A 158 1.96 -9.05 -7.11
C ALA A 158 1.98 -9.74 -8.48
N VAL A 159 2.13 -8.97 -9.57
CA VAL A 159 2.13 -9.46 -10.96
C VAL A 159 3.52 -9.92 -11.45
N SER A 160 4.55 -9.88 -10.60
CA SER A 160 5.92 -10.27 -11.00
C SER A 160 6.03 -11.65 -11.68
N PRO A 161 5.27 -12.71 -11.32
CA PRO A 161 5.38 -14.04 -11.95
C PRO A 161 4.88 -14.10 -13.41
N ILE A 162 4.00 -13.18 -13.81
CA ILE A 162 3.40 -13.17 -15.15
C ILE A 162 4.49 -12.94 -16.22
N GLY A 163 4.50 -13.75 -17.28
CA GLY A 163 5.50 -13.73 -18.35
C GLY A 163 6.86 -14.35 -17.97
N ASN A 164 7.04 -14.82 -16.73
CA ASN A 164 8.20 -15.62 -16.33
C ASN A 164 7.82 -17.08 -16.07
N THR A 165 6.87 -17.29 -15.15
CA THR A 165 6.50 -18.62 -14.65
C THR A 165 4.98 -18.87 -14.66
N CYS A 166 4.16 -17.83 -14.92
CA CYS A 166 2.74 -17.95 -15.27
C CYS A 166 2.35 -16.97 -16.40
N ARG A 167 1.20 -17.17 -17.06
CA ARG A 167 0.64 -16.23 -18.06
C ARG A 167 -0.42 -15.30 -17.48
N GLU A 168 -1.18 -15.79 -16.52
CA GLU A 168 -2.29 -15.06 -15.90
C GLU A 168 -2.27 -15.29 -14.39
N ILE A 169 -2.72 -14.28 -13.64
CA ILE A 169 -3.08 -14.42 -12.23
C ILE A 169 -4.56 -14.05 -12.07
N SER A 170 -5.32 -14.96 -11.46
CA SER A 170 -6.71 -14.75 -11.09
C SER A 170 -6.84 -14.57 -9.58
N VAL A 171 -7.47 -13.48 -9.15
CA VAL A 171 -7.79 -13.21 -7.74
C VAL A 171 -9.29 -13.37 -7.55
N THR A 172 -9.69 -14.40 -6.82
CA THR A 172 -11.10 -14.67 -6.51
C THR A 172 -11.39 -14.43 -5.05
N THR A 173 -12.55 -13.86 -4.74
CA THR A 173 -13.08 -13.79 -3.38
C THR A 173 -14.27 -14.73 -3.25
N ASN A 174 -14.52 -15.27 -2.06
CA ASN A 174 -15.72 -16.06 -1.78
C ASN A 174 -17.00 -15.21 -1.63
N CYS A 175 -16.98 -13.95 -2.09
CA CYS A 175 -18.03 -12.95 -1.87
C CYS A 175 -18.90 -12.68 -3.12
N GLY A 176 -18.77 -13.48 -4.19
CA GLY A 176 -19.66 -13.43 -5.36
C GLY A 176 -19.36 -12.35 -6.40
N TYR A 177 -18.12 -11.83 -6.43
CA TYR A 177 -17.65 -10.89 -7.46
C TYR A 177 -16.83 -11.62 -8.52
N ASP A 178 -16.83 -11.08 -9.74
CA ASP A 178 -15.99 -11.59 -10.82
C ASP A 178 -14.51 -11.53 -10.41
N PRO A 179 -13.74 -12.59 -10.74
CA PRO A 179 -12.31 -12.61 -10.44
C PRO A 179 -11.59 -11.46 -11.13
N ALA A 180 -10.68 -10.80 -10.38
CA ALA A 180 -9.71 -9.94 -11.02
C ALA A 180 -8.74 -10.81 -11.82
N ARG A 181 -8.76 -10.67 -13.14
CA ARG A 181 -7.87 -11.38 -14.07
C ARG A 181 -6.83 -10.41 -14.58
N ILE A 182 -5.57 -10.79 -14.42
CA ILE A 182 -4.42 -9.99 -14.83
C ILE A 182 -3.54 -10.86 -15.71
N ASP A 183 -3.32 -10.43 -16.94
CA ASP A 183 -2.51 -11.11 -17.95
C ASP A 183 -1.22 -10.33 -18.28
N GLU A 184 -0.50 -10.78 -19.32
CA GLU A 184 0.73 -10.15 -19.78
C GLU A 184 0.53 -8.75 -20.36
N GLU A 185 -0.61 -8.47 -21.01
CA GLU A 185 -0.92 -7.15 -21.54
C GLU A 185 -1.14 -6.16 -20.39
N ASP A 186 -1.87 -6.59 -19.37
CA ASP A 186 -2.09 -5.82 -18.14
C ASP A 186 -0.77 -5.54 -17.41
N LYS A 187 0.09 -6.56 -17.27
CA LYS A 187 1.42 -6.39 -16.67
C LYS A 187 2.23 -5.36 -17.43
N ALA A 188 2.23 -5.39 -18.76
CA ALA A 188 2.96 -4.43 -19.58
C ALA A 188 2.49 -2.99 -19.34
N VAL A 189 1.19 -2.77 -19.15
CA VAL A 189 0.65 -1.44 -18.76
C VAL A 189 1.10 -1.06 -17.35
N ILE A 190 0.97 -1.97 -16.39
CA ILE A 190 1.36 -1.77 -14.99
C ILE A 190 2.85 -1.39 -14.86
N ASP A 191 3.72 -2.02 -15.65
CA ASP A 191 5.18 -1.79 -15.63
C ASP A 191 5.62 -0.52 -16.39
N ARG A 192 4.89 -0.10 -17.42
CA ARG A 192 5.18 1.12 -18.20
C ARG A 192 4.92 2.39 -17.43
N LEU A 193 3.99 2.34 -16.49
CA LEU A 193 3.73 3.49 -15.64
C LEU A 193 5.00 3.70 -14.78
N ASN A 194 5.49 4.93 -14.66
CA ASN A 194 6.71 5.23 -13.87
C ASN A 194 6.42 5.14 -12.36
N ASP A 195 7.33 4.52 -11.60
CA ASP A 195 7.27 4.39 -10.13
C ASP A 195 7.80 5.62 -9.39
N ASP A 196 8.49 6.52 -10.11
CA ASP A 196 9.02 7.75 -9.54
C ASP A 196 7.89 8.77 -9.42
N GLU A 197 6.99 8.54 -8.46
CA GLU A 197 6.16 9.61 -7.97
C GLU A 197 7.02 10.47 -7.05
N VAL A 198 7.56 11.55 -7.62
CA VAL A 198 8.00 12.68 -6.82
C VAL A 198 6.73 13.30 -6.25
N ILE A 199 6.40 12.95 -5.01
CA ILE A 199 5.30 13.61 -4.30
C ILE A 199 5.65 15.10 -4.29
N GLY A 200 4.68 15.93 -4.72
CA GLY A 200 4.82 17.38 -4.75
C GLY A 200 5.27 17.95 -3.40
N LEU A 201 5.70 19.22 -3.40
CA LEU A 201 6.17 19.90 -2.19
C LEU A 201 5.16 19.76 -1.06
N ARG A 202 5.61 19.20 0.06
CA ARG A 202 4.85 19.08 1.32
C ARG A 202 5.77 19.35 2.49
N GLU A 203 5.17 19.74 3.61
CA GLU A 203 5.85 19.89 4.88
C GLU A 203 5.98 18.52 5.56
N TYR A 204 7.16 18.25 6.11
CA TYR A 204 7.47 17.06 6.89
C TYR A 204 8.11 17.49 8.19
N LYS A 205 7.70 16.87 9.30
CA LYS A 205 8.44 16.96 10.56
C LYS A 205 9.48 15.86 10.60
N VAL A 206 10.74 16.27 10.73
CA VAL A 206 11.87 15.34 10.66
C VAL A 206 12.89 15.59 11.76
N PHE A 207 13.53 14.52 12.20
CA PHE A 207 14.75 14.56 12.99
C PHE A 207 15.96 14.45 12.06
N ILE A 208 16.91 15.38 12.16
CA ILE A 208 18.19 15.29 11.46
C ILE A 208 19.14 14.44 12.31
N THR A 209 19.60 13.32 11.75
CA THR A 209 20.49 12.37 12.45
C THR A 209 21.92 12.38 11.93
N GLU A 210 22.12 12.89 10.72
CA GLU A 210 23.43 13.01 10.07
C GLU A 210 23.36 14.18 9.09
N PHE A 211 24.44 14.96 8.97
CA PHE A 211 24.54 16.08 8.05
C PHE A 211 25.96 16.15 7.46
N ASP A 212 26.05 16.16 6.14
CA ASP A 212 27.27 16.37 5.37
C ASP A 212 27.21 17.75 4.71
N ALA A 213 27.99 18.68 5.26
CA ALA A 213 28.06 20.06 4.79
C ALA A 213 28.68 20.20 3.39
N GLN A 214 29.57 19.27 3.01
CA GLN A 214 30.29 19.34 1.73
C GLN A 214 29.40 18.86 0.57
N ARG A 215 28.64 17.79 0.81
CA ARG A 215 27.73 17.20 -0.18
C ARG A 215 26.29 17.73 -0.10
N THR A 216 25.99 18.56 0.90
CA THR A 216 24.63 19.05 1.21
C THR A 216 23.62 17.91 1.31
N THR A 217 24.02 16.82 1.96
CA THR A 217 23.18 15.63 2.20
C THR A 217 22.96 15.40 3.68
N ALA A 218 21.82 14.80 4.04
CA ALA A 218 21.49 14.45 5.40
C ALA A 218 20.87 13.06 5.50
N LYS A 219 20.80 12.51 6.71
CA LYS A 219 19.89 11.39 7.03
C LYS A 219 18.85 11.85 8.03
N VAL A 220 17.60 11.60 7.69
CA VAL A 220 16.47 12.07 8.48
C VAL A 220 15.57 10.93 8.91
N ILE A 221 14.95 11.07 10.08
CA ILE A 221 13.87 10.20 10.55
C ILE A 221 12.60 11.05 10.51
N LEU A 222 11.55 10.57 9.86
CA LEU A 222 10.26 11.25 9.82
C LEU A 222 9.54 11.01 11.16
N LEU A 223 8.99 12.07 11.76
CA LEU A 223 8.26 11.94 13.04
C LEU A 223 7.01 11.05 12.88
N ASP A 224 6.31 11.19 11.75
CA ASP A 224 5.12 10.40 11.41
C ASP A 224 5.47 8.97 10.92
N ASP A 225 6.74 8.57 10.95
CA ASP A 225 7.22 7.25 10.56
C ASP A 225 7.70 6.46 11.78
N ASP A 226 6.78 5.68 12.36
CA ASP A 226 7.03 4.80 13.51
C ASP A 226 8.12 3.73 13.25
N SER A 227 8.58 3.57 12.01
CA SER A 227 9.66 2.61 11.70
C SER A 227 11.01 3.04 12.24
N GLY A 228 11.17 4.32 12.64
CA GLY A 228 12.46 4.88 13.07
C GLY A 228 13.53 4.82 11.99
N ARG A 229 13.14 4.60 10.73
CA ARG A 229 14.05 4.37 9.62
C ARG A 229 14.73 5.67 9.23
N ARG A 230 16.05 5.61 9.07
CA ARG A 230 16.82 6.72 8.48
C ARG A 230 16.64 6.75 6.97
N VAL A 231 16.05 7.83 6.48
CA VAL A 231 15.85 8.12 5.06
C VAL A 231 16.94 9.10 4.60
N PRO A 232 17.60 8.86 3.46
CA PRO A 232 18.54 9.82 2.90
C PRO A 232 17.81 11.08 2.40
N ALA A 233 18.39 12.24 2.65
CA ALA A 233 17.88 13.54 2.21
C ALA A 233 18.97 14.33 1.48
N GLU A 234 18.56 15.08 0.46
CA GLU A 234 19.39 16.04 -0.27
C GLU A 234 18.82 17.43 -0.04
N ILE A 235 19.68 18.36 0.40
CA ILE A 235 19.27 19.70 0.82
C ILE A 235 19.61 20.68 -0.30
N ASN A 236 18.58 21.15 -0.99
CA ASN A 236 18.66 22.19 -2.01
C ASN A 236 18.35 23.59 -1.46
N ASP A 237 18.13 23.69 -0.15
CA ASP A 237 17.86 24.94 0.56
C ASP A 237 19.12 25.82 0.65
N PRO A 238 19.08 27.08 0.16
CA PRO A 238 20.17 28.04 0.29
C PRO A 238 20.61 28.33 1.74
N SER A 239 19.72 28.13 2.72
CA SER A 239 19.99 28.35 4.15
C SER A 239 21.09 27.43 4.69
N VAL A 240 21.35 26.31 4.01
CA VAL A 240 22.36 25.30 4.40
C VAL A 240 23.79 25.88 4.47
N ARG A 241 24.06 27.00 3.77
CA ARG A 241 25.36 27.67 3.75
C ARG A 241 25.43 28.92 4.60
N ARG A 242 24.35 29.30 5.29
CA ARG A 242 24.29 30.49 6.13
C ARG A 242 24.84 30.22 7.53
N ALA A 243 25.38 31.28 8.16
CA ALA A 243 25.65 31.25 9.59
C ALA A 243 24.32 31.07 10.35
N GLY A 244 24.26 30.13 11.29
CA GLY A 244 23.01 29.71 11.93
C GLY A 244 22.20 28.70 11.09
N ASN A 245 22.88 27.75 10.43
CA ASN A 245 22.26 26.71 9.63
C ASN A 245 21.21 25.93 10.45
N PRO A 246 19.92 25.95 10.04
CA PRO A 246 18.83 25.33 10.79
C PRO A 246 18.97 23.80 10.91
N TYR A 247 19.59 23.14 9.92
CA TYR A 247 19.85 21.70 9.91
C TYR A 247 20.91 21.30 10.94
N ILE A 248 21.94 22.12 11.16
CA ILE A 248 22.96 21.88 12.19
C ILE A 248 22.36 22.11 13.57
N THR A 249 21.55 23.16 13.74
CA THR A 249 20.83 23.42 14.99
C THR A 249 19.90 22.25 15.35
N ALA A 250 19.14 21.73 14.37
CA ALA A 250 18.29 20.56 14.55
C ALA A 250 19.08 19.29 14.88
N LEU A 251 20.25 19.08 14.25
CA LEU A 251 21.13 17.97 14.56
C LEU A 251 21.64 18.04 16.01
N ASN A 252 22.07 19.22 16.47
CA ASN A 252 22.51 19.42 17.85
C ASN A 252 21.37 19.14 18.85
N ALA A 253 20.17 19.66 18.57
CA ALA A 253 18.98 19.40 19.40
C ALA A 253 18.64 17.89 19.46
N TYR A 254 18.81 17.15 18.36
CA TYR A 254 18.60 15.71 18.33
C TYR A 254 19.65 14.95 19.17
N LEU A 255 20.92 15.35 19.07
CA LEU A 255 22.00 14.75 19.85
C LEU A 255 21.83 14.97 21.37
N GLU A 256 21.38 16.16 21.76
CA GLU A 256 21.15 16.53 23.16
C GLU A 256 19.93 15.84 23.77
N SER A 257 18.85 15.74 23.00
CA SER A 257 17.56 15.23 23.49
C SER A 257 17.28 13.75 23.19
N GLN A 258 18.15 13.10 22.41
CA GLN A 258 17.98 11.70 21.96
C GLN A 258 16.60 11.45 21.28
N GLY A 259 16.06 12.45 20.57
CA GLY A 259 14.81 12.31 19.83
C GLY A 259 13.55 12.74 20.58
N ALA A 260 13.64 13.69 21.51
CA ALA A 260 12.44 14.35 22.03
C ALA A 260 11.78 15.24 20.94
N ASP A 261 10.47 15.40 20.99
CA ASP A 261 9.70 16.19 19.99
C ASP A 261 10.23 17.62 19.79
N SER A 262 10.88 18.20 20.79
CA SER A 262 11.51 19.53 20.71
C SER A 262 12.71 19.60 19.76
N ALA A 263 13.25 18.46 19.31
CA ALA A 263 14.35 18.38 18.34
C ALA A 263 13.88 18.17 16.90
N CYS A 264 12.58 18.12 16.65
CA CYS A 264 12.04 18.07 15.29
C CYS A 264 12.13 19.43 14.61
N ILE A 265 12.49 19.40 13.32
CA ILE A 265 12.43 20.56 12.43
C ILE A 265 11.36 20.33 11.36
N THR A 266 10.70 21.39 10.93
CA THR A 266 9.75 21.31 9.82
C THR A 266 10.49 21.61 8.52
N VAL A 267 10.42 20.70 7.56
CA VAL A 267 11.07 20.86 6.27
C VAL A 267 10.05 20.77 5.14
N THR A 268 10.17 21.67 4.17
CA THR A 268 9.41 21.59 2.93
C THR A 268 10.23 20.78 1.94
N ALA A 269 9.74 19.61 1.56
CA ALA A 269 10.48 18.69 0.72
C ALA A 269 9.62 18.02 -0.36
N LYS A 270 10.29 17.54 -1.41
CA LYS A 270 9.73 16.56 -2.35
C LYS A 270 10.20 15.18 -1.94
N ALA A 271 9.28 14.23 -1.82
CA ALA A 271 9.61 12.84 -1.48
C ALA A 271 9.68 12.00 -2.76
N SER A 272 10.78 11.29 -2.95
CA SER A 272 10.88 10.22 -3.94
C SER A 272 10.47 8.92 -3.29
N VAL A 273 9.38 8.34 -3.77
CA VAL A 273 8.86 7.06 -3.28
C VAL A 273 9.39 5.93 -4.14
N LYS A 274 9.93 4.88 -3.50
CA LYS A 274 10.34 3.66 -4.20
C LYS A 274 9.71 2.46 -3.49
N LYS A 275 8.99 1.62 -4.22
CA LYS A 275 8.28 0.45 -3.66
C LYS A 275 7.27 0.78 -2.54
N GLY A 276 6.65 1.97 -2.62
CA GLY A 276 5.62 2.43 -1.68
C GLY A 276 6.15 3.09 -0.40
N ASN A 277 7.47 3.13 -0.21
CA ASN A 277 8.11 3.79 0.93
C ASN A 277 8.88 5.04 0.47
N ILE A 278 8.94 6.06 1.31
CA ILE A 278 9.81 7.21 1.07
C ILE A 278 11.25 6.70 1.01
N SER A 279 11.87 6.85 -0.16
CA SER A 279 13.22 6.35 -0.44
C SER A 279 14.27 7.44 -0.32
N LYS A 280 13.90 8.69 -0.65
CA LYS A 280 14.75 9.87 -0.56
C LYS A 280 13.90 11.13 -0.42
N LEU A 281 14.39 12.12 0.33
CA LEU A 281 13.81 13.45 0.42
C LEU A 281 14.68 14.49 -0.30
N TYR A 282 14.05 15.43 -0.98
CA TYR A 282 14.69 16.60 -1.57
C TYR A 282 14.15 17.83 -0.85
N ILE A 283 14.91 18.32 0.13
CA ILE A 283 14.52 19.44 0.98
C ILE A 283 14.77 20.74 0.23
N ALA A 284 13.74 21.58 0.14
CA ALA A 284 13.78 22.87 -0.53
C ALA A 284 13.88 24.05 0.45
N ASP A 285 13.33 23.90 1.65
CA ASP A 285 13.29 24.93 2.70
C ASP A 285 13.12 24.29 4.08
N ALA A 286 13.57 24.98 5.13
CA ALA A 286 13.41 24.56 6.52
C ALA A 286 12.94 25.71 7.42
N SER A 287 12.01 25.39 8.31
CA SER A 287 11.37 26.31 9.27
C SER A 287 11.36 25.79 10.71
#